data_AF-A0A6I4YN69-F1
#
_entry.id   AF-A0A6I4YN69-F1
#
_cell.length_a   1.000
_cell.length_b   1.000
_cell.length_c   1.000
_cell.angle_alpha   90.00
_cell.angle_beta   90.00
_cell.angle_gamma   90.00
#
_symmetry.space_group_name_H-M   'P 1'
#
loop_
_entity.id
_entity.type
_entity.pdbx_description
1 polymer ?
#
loop_
_entity_poly.entity_id
_entity_poly.type
_entity_poly.pdbx_seq_one_letter_code
_entity_poly.pdbx_strand_id
1 'polypeptide(L)'
;MKPLIETINDHHAALKDCIDQYIPLLHSARKSNDPLSEAVQIHEGLRHLEAVVKSYRTDLKAGITEQMATDGEVKAECGPYVVSLRKGNTRAVVTDVEALQGAAPELFKPQPLKVSTAELARVLELRGPVSGAELVEGEPTIMVKGKAK
;
A
#
# COMPACT_ATOMS: atom_id res chain seq x y z
N MET A 1 -11.75 -15.59 4.60
CA MET A 1 -12.29 -14.22 4.47
C MET A 1 -12.45 -13.70 5.88
N LYS A 2 -11.87 -12.55 6.19
CA LYS A 2 -11.80 -12.05 7.55
C LYS A 2 -12.65 -10.78 7.68
N PRO A 3 -13.79 -10.82 8.38
CA PRO A 3 -14.61 -9.65 8.67
C PRO A 3 -13.79 -8.45 9.12
N LEU A 4 -14.19 -7.24 8.72
CA LEU A 4 -13.52 -5.99 9.10
C LEU A 4 -13.26 -5.89 10.62
N ILE A 5 -14.22 -6.36 11.43
CA ILE A 5 -14.10 -6.36 12.89
C ILE A 5 -13.00 -7.32 13.38
N GLU A 6 -12.81 -8.47 12.74
CA GLU A 6 -11.74 -9.40 13.08
C GLU A 6 -10.37 -8.83 12.68
N THR A 7 -10.27 -8.14 11.54
CA THR A 7 -9.06 -7.39 11.19
C THR A 7 -8.75 -6.32 12.24
N ILE A 8 -9.77 -5.58 12.69
CA ILE A 8 -9.58 -4.57 13.74
C ILE A 8 -9.04 -5.18 15.03
N ASN A 9 -9.62 -6.29 15.47
CA ASN A 9 -9.27 -6.95 16.72
C ASN A 9 -7.85 -7.55 16.67
N ASP A 10 -7.47 -8.23 15.59
CA ASP A 10 -6.18 -8.90 15.51
C ASP A 10 -5.01 -7.93 15.53
N HIS A 11 -5.14 -6.78 14.86
CA HIS A 11 -4.09 -5.77 14.87
C HIS A 11 -4.07 -4.92 16.14
N HIS A 12 -5.18 -4.87 16.90
CA HIS A 12 -5.22 -4.17 18.19
C HIS A 12 -4.18 -4.73 19.16
N ALA A 13 -4.05 -6.06 19.25
CA ALA A 13 -3.08 -6.69 20.13
C ALA A 13 -1.63 -6.29 19.78
N ALA A 14 -1.25 -6.40 18.50
CA ALA A 14 0.09 -6.03 18.05
C ALA A 14 0.42 -4.55 18.26
N LEU A 15 -0.54 -3.65 18.03
CA LEU A 15 -0.37 -2.22 18.34
C LEU A 15 -0.19 -1.99 19.84
N LYS A 16 -1.00 -2.66 20.66
CA LYS A 16 -0.93 -2.53 22.12
C LYS A 16 0.42 -3.00 22.64
N ASP A 17 0.92 -4.14 22.17
CA ASP A 17 2.22 -4.68 22.59
C ASP A 17 3.37 -3.71 22.28
N CYS A 18 3.35 -3.06 21.11
CA CYS A 18 4.33 -2.03 20.75
C CYS A 18 4.29 -0.83 21.72
N ILE A 19 3.09 -0.38 22.08
CA ILE A 19 2.89 0.76 22.99
C ILE A 19 3.32 0.39 24.42
N ASP A 20 2.95 -0.80 24.88
CA ASP A 20 3.30 -1.31 26.20
C ASP A 20 4.82 -1.45 26.38
N GLN A 21 5.56 -1.76 25.32
CA GLN A 21 7.03 -1.79 25.32
C GLN A 21 7.65 -0.39 25.33
N TYR A 22 7.02 0.58 24.68
CA TYR A 22 7.51 1.96 24.61
C TYR A 22 7.42 2.71 25.96
N ILE A 23 6.31 2.55 26.69
CA ILE A 23 6.02 3.32 27.91
C ILE A 23 7.11 3.17 28.99
N PRO A 24 7.59 1.95 29.34
CA PRO A 24 8.66 1.78 30.34
C PRO A 24 9.97 2.43 29.92
N LEU A 25 10.34 2.37 28.64
CA LEU A 25 11.55 3.00 28.11
C LEU A 25 11.50 4.51 28.25
N LEU A 26 10.35 5.11 27.94
CA LEU A 26 10.13 6.54 28.16
C LEU A 26 10.29 6.93 29.64
N HIS A 27 9.76 6.11 30.55
CA HIS A 27 9.91 6.36 31.99
C HIS A 27 11.36 6.18 32.47
N SER A 28 12.11 5.22 31.92
CA SER A 28 13.54 5.04 32.23
C SER A 28 14.36 6.21 31.73
N ALA A 29 14.17 6.63 30.47
CA ALA A 29 14.85 7.77 29.87
C ALA A 29 14.67 9.06 30.69
N ARG A 30 13.47 9.30 31.22
CA ARG A 30 13.15 10.47 32.07
C ARG A 30 13.90 10.48 33.41
N LYS A 31 14.39 9.33 33.87
CA LYS A 31 15.09 9.18 35.16
C LYS A 31 16.61 9.01 34.98
N SER A 32 17.08 8.82 33.74
CA SER A 32 18.49 8.60 33.45
C SER A 32 19.25 9.93 33.32
N ASN A 33 20.49 9.96 33.83
CA ASN A 33 21.43 11.05 33.58
C ASN A 33 22.10 10.96 32.20
N ASP A 34 22.10 9.77 31.58
CA ASP A 34 22.55 9.52 30.21
C ASP A 34 21.51 8.62 29.51
N PRO A 35 20.52 9.20 28.81
CA PRO A 35 19.41 8.46 28.24
C PRO A 35 19.74 7.84 26.87
N LEU A 36 21.01 7.80 26.44
CA LEU A 36 21.36 7.34 25.10
C LEU A 36 20.90 5.91 24.82
N SER A 37 21.06 5.01 25.79
CA SER A 37 20.66 3.61 25.65
C SER A 37 19.14 3.47 25.49
N GLU A 38 18.35 4.19 26.30
CA GLU A 38 16.90 4.21 26.18
C GLU A 38 16.45 4.87 24.87
N ALA A 39 17.12 5.94 24.43
CA ALA A 39 16.80 6.62 23.18
C ALA A 39 16.95 5.70 21.96
N VAL A 40 18.01 4.89 21.91
CA VAL A 40 18.22 3.88 20.86
C VAL A 40 17.12 2.81 20.89
N GLN A 41 16.75 2.32 22.08
CA GLN A 41 15.68 1.32 22.21
C GLN A 41 14.31 1.89 21.82
N ILE A 42 14.03 3.15 22.19
CA ILE A 42 12.82 3.86 21.76
C ILE A 42 12.79 4.00 20.24
N HIS A 43 13.91 4.36 19.60
CA HIS A 43 14.00 4.47 18.14
C HIS A 43 13.61 3.16 17.44
N GLU A 44 14.19 2.03 17.85
CA GLU A 44 13.85 0.73 17.24
C GLU A 44 12.40 0.32 17.54
N GLY A 45 11.89 0.60 18.75
CA GLY A 45 10.48 0.37 19.09
C GLY A 45 9.51 1.17 18.20
N LEU A 46 9.82 2.44 17.94
CA LEU A 46 9.03 3.29 17.04
C LEU A 46 9.09 2.81 15.60
N ARG A 47 10.25 2.33 15.13
CA ARG A 47 10.38 1.70 13.81
C ARG A 47 9.52 0.44 13.67
N HIS A 48 9.47 -0.39 14.72
CA HIS A 48 8.61 -1.56 14.72
C HIS A 48 7.13 -1.18 14.72
N LEU A 49 6.73 -0.20 15.54
CA LEU A 49 5.37 0.34 15.56
C LEU A 49 4.96 0.89 14.19
N GLU A 50 5.87 1.61 13.49
CA GLU A 50 5.62 2.09 12.13
C GLU A 50 5.29 0.94 11.18
N ALA A 51 6.06 -0.15 11.23
CA ALA A 51 5.83 -1.33 10.40
C ALA A 51 4.45 -1.97 10.69
N VAL A 52 4.10 -2.12 11.98
CA VAL A 52 2.80 -2.68 12.40
C VAL A 52 1.64 -1.80 11.95
N VAL A 53 1.72 -0.49 12.19
CA VAL A 53 0.70 0.49 11.77
C VAL A 53 0.54 0.48 10.24
N LYS A 54 1.64 0.39 9.50
CA LYS A 54 1.62 0.34 8.03
C LYS A 54 0.95 -0.94 7.52
N SER A 55 1.23 -2.09 8.12
CA SER A 55 0.56 -3.35 7.78
C SER A 55 -0.93 -3.22 8.07
N TYR A 56 -1.29 -2.85 9.29
CA TYR A 56 -2.68 -2.74 9.71
C TYR A 56 -3.49 -1.78 8.83
N ARG A 57 -2.92 -0.61 8.48
CA ARG A 57 -3.58 0.32 7.55
C ARG A 57 -3.79 -0.30 6.17
N THR A 58 -2.86 -1.12 5.68
CA THR A 58 -2.98 -1.86 4.42
C THR A 58 -4.11 -2.87 4.51
N ASP A 59 -4.17 -3.64 5.59
CA ASP A 59 -5.16 -4.69 5.81
C ASP A 59 -6.57 -4.12 5.99
N LEU A 60 -6.70 -3.01 6.74
CA LEU A 60 -7.96 -2.25 6.83
C LEU A 60 -8.40 -1.71 5.47
N LYS A 61 -7.47 -1.15 4.70
CA LYS A 61 -7.78 -0.61 3.38
C LYS A 61 -8.31 -1.72 2.46
N ALA A 62 -7.69 -2.90 2.48
CA ALA A 62 -8.14 -4.06 1.72
C ALA A 62 -9.55 -4.48 2.18
N GLY A 63 -9.76 -4.65 3.48
CA GLY A 63 -11.07 -5.03 4.03
C GLY A 63 -12.19 -4.02 3.71
N ILE A 64 -11.92 -2.72 3.77
CA ILE A 64 -12.92 -1.69 3.41
C ILE A 64 -13.21 -1.75 1.91
N THR A 65 -12.19 -1.95 1.08
CA THR A 65 -12.35 -2.07 -0.37
C THR A 65 -13.21 -3.28 -0.73
N GLU A 66 -12.94 -4.43 -0.11
CA GLU A 66 -13.70 -5.67 -0.32
C GLU A 66 -15.14 -5.53 0.15
N GLN A 67 -15.38 -4.92 1.32
CA GLN A 67 -16.73 -4.67 1.83
C GLN A 67 -17.52 -3.75 0.88
N MET A 68 -16.95 -2.61 0.48
CA MET A 68 -17.61 -1.70 -0.46
C MET A 68 -17.88 -2.34 -1.82
N ALA A 69 -16.96 -3.16 -2.34
CA ALA A 69 -17.16 -3.90 -3.58
C ALA A 69 -18.30 -4.94 -3.45
N THR A 70 -18.37 -5.64 -2.32
CA THR A 70 -19.42 -6.62 -2.01
C THR A 70 -20.79 -5.96 -1.90
N ASP A 71 -20.86 -4.81 -1.23
CA ASP A 71 -22.11 -4.07 -1.02
C ASP A 71 -22.53 -3.25 -2.27
N GLY A 72 -21.68 -3.19 -3.29
CA GLY A 72 -21.91 -2.39 -4.50
C GLY A 72 -21.81 -0.87 -4.26
N GLU A 73 -21.20 -0.45 -3.15
CA GLU A 73 -21.06 0.95 -2.77
C GLU A 73 -19.86 1.59 -3.46
N VAL A 74 -20.12 2.58 -4.32
CA VAL A 74 -19.04 3.38 -4.95
C VAL A 74 -18.59 4.52 -4.03
N LYS A 75 -19.42 4.93 -3.07
CA LYS A 75 -19.16 6.03 -2.15
C LYS A 75 -19.94 5.85 -0.85
N ALA A 76 -19.28 6.03 0.28
CA ALA A 76 -19.85 5.93 1.62
C ALA A 76 -19.48 7.14 2.47
N GLU A 77 -20.39 7.55 3.36
CA GLU A 77 -20.12 8.57 4.38
C GLU A 77 -19.76 7.90 5.71
N CYS A 78 -18.56 8.18 6.22
CA CYS A 78 -18.02 7.55 7.42
C CYS A 78 -17.64 8.65 8.43
N GLY A 79 -18.64 9.18 9.13
CA GLY A 79 -18.47 10.28 10.08
C GLY A 79 -17.88 11.54 9.41
N PRO A 80 -16.70 12.02 9.83
CA PRO A 80 -16.05 13.20 9.24
C PRO A 80 -15.38 12.92 7.89
N TYR A 81 -15.43 11.68 7.39
CA TYR A 81 -14.80 11.28 6.14
C TYR A 81 -15.83 10.84 5.10
N VAL A 82 -15.42 10.94 3.84
CA VAL A 82 -16.06 10.33 2.69
C VAL A 82 -15.09 9.32 2.11
N VAL A 83 -15.54 8.07 1.98
CA VAL A 83 -14.79 6.99 1.34
C VAL A 83 -15.37 6.76 -0.05
N SER A 84 -14.52 6.59 -1.05
CA SER A 84 -14.92 6.30 -2.43
C SER A 84 -14.12 5.14 -2.97
N LEU A 85 -14.81 4.18 -3.59
CA LEU A 85 -14.18 3.09 -4.32
C LEU A 85 -13.71 3.63 -5.67
N ARG A 86 -12.45 3.36 -6.00
CA ARG A 86 -11.83 3.73 -7.27
C ARG A 86 -11.41 2.47 -7.99
N LYS A 87 -11.49 2.53 -9.31
CA LYS A 87 -10.80 1.56 -10.17
C LYS A 87 -9.31 1.59 -9.86
N GLY A 88 -8.67 0.43 -9.87
CA GLY A 88 -7.23 0.34 -9.73
C GLY A 88 -6.55 1.01 -10.91
N ASN A 89 -5.30 1.45 -10.69
CA ASN A 89 -4.52 1.99 -11.79
C ASN A 89 -4.18 0.85 -12.76
N THR A 90 -4.53 1.03 -14.03
CA THR A 90 -4.05 0.17 -15.10
C THR A 90 -2.53 0.25 -15.18
N ARG A 91 -1.85 -0.89 -15.26
CA ARG A 91 -0.39 -0.97 -15.36
C ARG A 91 0.01 -1.85 -16.52
N ALA A 92 1.13 -1.51 -17.15
CA ALA A 92 1.75 -2.38 -18.13
C ALA A 92 2.48 -3.54 -17.45
N VAL A 93 2.22 -4.75 -17.92
CA VAL A 93 2.89 -5.97 -17.49
C VAL A 93 3.55 -6.60 -18.71
N VAL A 94 4.82 -6.99 -18.56
CA VAL A 94 5.53 -7.78 -19.56
C VAL A 94 5.20 -9.25 -19.30
N THR A 95 4.55 -9.89 -20.27
CA THR A 95 4.17 -11.30 -20.20
C THR A 95 5.21 -12.21 -20.87
N ASP A 96 5.88 -11.70 -21.91
CA ASP A 96 6.95 -12.38 -22.63
C ASP A 96 7.98 -11.35 -23.11
N VAL A 97 9.20 -11.43 -22.57
CA VAL A 97 10.28 -10.49 -22.88
C VAL A 97 10.77 -10.66 -24.33
N GLU A 98 10.87 -11.89 -24.83
CA GLU A 98 11.39 -12.15 -26.18
C GLU A 98 10.39 -11.68 -27.25
N ALA A 99 9.11 -11.96 -27.03
CA ALA A 99 8.04 -11.48 -27.91
C ALA A 99 7.96 -9.94 -27.91
N LEU A 100 8.16 -9.29 -26.75
CA LEU A 100 8.17 -7.84 -26.63
C LEU A 100 9.38 -7.21 -27.32
N GLN A 101 10.56 -7.83 -27.22
CA GLN A 101 11.76 -7.39 -27.94
C GLN A 101 11.59 -7.49 -29.45
N GLY A 102 10.94 -8.54 -29.94
CA GLY A 102 10.64 -8.70 -31.36
C GLY A 102 9.62 -7.68 -31.89
N ALA A 103 8.57 -7.40 -31.11
CA ALA A 103 7.48 -6.53 -31.53
C ALA A 103 7.75 -5.02 -31.35
N ALA A 104 8.51 -4.64 -30.30
CA ALA A 104 8.80 -3.25 -29.96
C ALA A 104 10.25 -3.06 -29.46
N PRO A 105 11.27 -3.32 -30.30
CA PRO A 105 12.68 -3.27 -29.91
C PRO A 105 13.14 -1.87 -29.46
N GLU A 106 12.42 -0.82 -29.84
CA GLU A 106 12.70 0.56 -29.40
C GLU A 106 12.54 0.76 -27.89
N LEU A 107 11.69 -0.05 -27.23
CA LEU A 107 11.45 0.02 -25.77
C LEU A 107 12.65 -0.48 -24.94
N PHE A 108 13.62 -1.14 -25.57
CA PHE A 108 14.83 -1.68 -24.94
C PHE A 108 16.07 -0.83 -25.23
N LYS A 109 15.90 0.40 -25.75
CA LYS A 109 17.01 1.34 -25.95
C LYS A 109 16.98 2.39 -24.84
N PRO A 110 18.10 2.67 -24.16
CA PRO A 110 19.47 2.23 -24.42
C PRO A 110 19.87 0.91 -23.73
N GLN A 111 19.01 0.32 -22.89
CA GLN A 111 19.34 -0.87 -22.08
C GLN A 111 18.63 -2.13 -22.61
N PRO A 112 19.37 -3.08 -23.21
CA PRO A 112 18.78 -4.21 -23.96
C PRO A 112 17.97 -5.21 -23.12
N LEU A 113 17.90 -5.03 -21.79
CA LEU A 113 17.20 -5.92 -20.86
C LEU A 113 16.27 -5.20 -19.89
N LYS A 114 16.10 -3.87 -20.03
CA LYS A 114 15.23 -3.09 -19.14
C LYS A 114 14.30 -2.21 -19.95
N VAL A 115 13.00 -2.42 -19.77
CA VAL A 115 11.94 -1.57 -20.31
C VAL A 115 11.42 -0.67 -19.20
N SER A 116 11.25 0.62 -19.52
CA SER A 116 10.53 1.54 -18.64
C SER A 116 9.04 1.17 -18.64
N THR A 117 8.50 0.82 -17.46
CA THR A 117 7.07 0.50 -17.30
C THR A 117 6.16 1.65 -17.72
N ALA A 118 6.61 2.90 -17.55
CA ALA A 118 5.87 4.09 -17.97
C ALA A 118 5.83 4.23 -19.50
N GLU A 119 6.93 3.95 -20.20
CA GLU A 119 6.98 3.99 -21.67
C GLU A 119 6.18 2.85 -22.27
N LEU A 120 6.27 1.65 -21.68
CA LEU A 120 5.47 0.49 -22.09
C LEU A 120 3.97 0.76 -21.92
N ALA A 121 3.54 1.32 -20.79
CA ALA A 121 2.15 1.72 -20.58
C ALA A 121 1.68 2.71 -21.65
N ARG A 122 2.48 3.74 -21.93
CA ARG A 122 2.17 4.73 -22.97
C ARG A 122 2.05 4.08 -24.36
N VAL A 123 2.92 3.13 -24.69
CA VAL A 123 2.88 2.42 -25.98
C VAL A 123 1.62 1.56 -26.07
N LEU A 124 1.27 0.80 -25.03
CA LEU A 124 0.07 -0.02 -25.04
C LEU A 124 -1.23 0.81 -25.10
N GLU A 125 -1.26 1.97 -24.44
CA GLU A 125 -2.40 2.90 -24.50
C GLU A 125 -2.57 3.54 -25.88
N LEU A 126 -1.47 3.92 -26.54
CA LEU A 126 -1.51 4.64 -27.82
C LEU A 126 -1.57 3.72 -29.06
N ARG A 127 -0.84 2.60 -29.04
CA ARG A 127 -0.69 1.69 -30.18
C ARG A 127 -1.57 0.44 -30.07
N GLY A 128 -2.20 0.21 -28.92
CA GLY A 128 -2.98 -1.00 -28.66
C GLY A 128 -2.11 -2.18 -28.21
N PRO A 129 -2.64 -3.41 -28.25
CA PRO A 129 -1.94 -4.60 -27.75
C PRO A 129 -0.60 -4.82 -28.47
N VAL A 130 0.46 -5.06 -27.70
CA VAL A 130 1.80 -5.41 -28.21
C VAL A 130 2.12 -6.84 -27.78
N SER A 131 2.68 -7.66 -28.68
CA SER A 131 3.06 -9.02 -28.31
C SER A 131 4.06 -9.02 -27.15
N GLY A 132 3.83 -9.86 -26.15
CA GLY A 132 4.67 -9.95 -24.95
C GLY A 132 4.42 -8.88 -23.88
N ALA A 133 3.42 -8.01 -24.05
CA ALA A 133 2.99 -7.09 -23.00
C ALA A 133 1.49 -6.78 -23.03
N GLU A 134 0.92 -6.51 -21.87
CA GLU A 134 -0.50 -6.16 -21.76
C GLU A 134 -0.76 -5.09 -20.70
N LEU A 135 -1.88 -4.40 -20.85
CA LEU A 135 -2.41 -3.53 -19.80
C LEU A 135 -3.29 -4.36 -18.87
N VAL A 136 -2.88 -4.45 -17.62
CA VAL A 136 -3.65 -5.12 -16.56
C VAL A 136 -4.34 -4.05 -15.72
N GLU A 137 -5.66 -4.12 -15.62
CA GLU A 137 -6.42 -3.27 -14.68
C GLU A 137 -6.01 -3.64 -13.25
N GLY A 138 -5.58 -2.65 -12.48
CA GLY A 138 -5.22 -2.86 -11.08
C GLY A 138 -6.44 -3.20 -10.23
N GLU A 139 -6.21 -3.83 -9.09
CA GLU A 139 -7.27 -4.07 -8.12
C GLU A 139 -7.92 -2.75 -7.67
N PRO A 140 -9.25 -2.73 -7.47
CA PRO A 140 -9.93 -1.58 -6.92
C PRO A 140 -9.29 -1.12 -5.61
N THR A 141 -9.36 0.17 -5.33
CA THR A 141 -8.81 0.75 -4.11
C THR A 141 -9.75 1.82 -3.59
N ILE A 142 -9.79 2.01 -2.28
CA ILE A 142 -10.49 3.16 -1.71
C ILE A 142 -9.64 4.43 -1.72
N MET A 143 -10.32 5.57 -1.78
CA MET A 143 -9.84 6.89 -1.42
C MET A 143 -10.67 7.45 -0.28
N VAL A 144 -9.99 7.92 0.78
CA VAL A 144 -10.61 8.58 1.93
C VAL A 144 -10.33 10.08 1.85
N LYS A 145 -11.38 10.91 1.95
CA LYS A 145 -11.28 12.37 2.00
C LYS A 145 -11.98 12.91 3.24
N GLY A 146 -11.37 13.87 3.92
CA GLY A 146 -12.05 14.62 4.98
C GLY A 146 -13.16 15.50 4.42
N LYS A 147 -14.29 15.58 5.12
CA LYS A 147 -15.31 16.60 4.85
C LYS A 147 -14.70 17.96 5.23
N ALA A 148 -14.65 18.90 4.28
CA ALA A 148 -14.30 20.27 4.62
C ALA A 148 -15.31 20.77 5.68
N LYS A 149 -14.79 21.38 6.75
CA LYS A 149 -15.63 21.99 7.79
C LYS A 149 -16.33 23.23 7.25
#